data_AF-A0A3N1XDX7-F1
#
_entry.id   AF-A0A3N1XDX7-F1
#
_cell.length_a   1.000
_cell.length_b   1.000
_cell.length_c   1.000
_cell.angle_alpha   90.00
_cell.angle_beta   90.00
_cell.angle_gamma   90.00
#
_symmetry.space_group_name_H-M   'P 1'
#
loop_
_entity.id
_entity.type
_entity.pdbx_description
1 polymer ?
#
loop_
_entity_poly.entity_id
_entity_poly.type
_entity_poly.pdbx_seq_one_letter_code
_entity_poly.pdbx_strand_id
1 'polypeptide(L)'
;MPTLRVQVLLLILPLAIFLLGLYLTHAGRLHRANRPLLWIGPGYVLVSVAMVLQIVVDSRLFPSVGLWVAALCFAACHGLCVGMTHRYGGTINHWISVPIAFSMMALVAEYAWVENDFGKQNLFLSFAITAFLIMPVKPVAVSASRSGRLDNLLRGLYLLLVAWSMLRTAAMSWVELTVPDVQMMNTPLWISVTLAGMAIAFALALVIALASAEENARLSVSAVRNRTRIRVRADE
;
A
#
# COMPACT_ATOMS: atom_id res chain seq x y z
N MET A 1 27.28 -4.04 -1.30
CA MET A 1 26.31 -4.60 -2.27
C MET A 1 25.70 -5.84 -1.66
N PRO A 2 24.36 -5.95 -1.57
CA PRO A 2 23.72 -7.19 -1.17
C PRO A 2 24.15 -8.31 -2.11
N THR A 3 24.35 -9.52 -1.59
CA THR A 3 24.69 -10.67 -2.44
C THR A 3 23.53 -10.94 -3.41
N LEU A 4 23.83 -11.46 -4.60
CA LEU A 4 22.82 -11.80 -5.63
C LEU A 4 21.62 -12.59 -5.05
N ARG A 5 21.89 -13.46 -4.07
CA ARG A 5 20.88 -14.25 -3.36
C ARG A 5 19.89 -13.40 -2.56
N VAL A 6 20.35 -12.34 -1.92
CA VAL A 6 19.51 -11.41 -1.13
C VAL A 6 18.63 -10.59 -2.07
N GLN A 7 19.15 -10.14 -3.21
CA GLN A 7 18.35 -9.40 -4.21
C GLN A 7 17.23 -10.27 -4.80
N VAL A 8 17.52 -11.53 -5.15
CA VAL A 8 16.49 -12.47 -5.64
C VAL A 8 15.41 -12.68 -4.59
N LEU A 9 15.78 -12.87 -3.33
CA LEU A 9 14.81 -13.03 -2.24
C LEU A 9 13.93 -11.78 -2.06
N LEU A 10 14.53 -10.58 -2.16
CA LEU A 10 13.83 -9.31 -2.05
C LEU A 10 12.84 -9.06 -3.20
N LEU A 11 13.02 -9.70 -4.36
CA LEU A 11 12.14 -9.54 -5.52
C LEU A 11 10.88 -10.43 -5.46
N ILE A 12 10.90 -11.52 -4.69
CA ILE A 12 9.76 -12.45 -4.58
C ILE A 12 8.53 -11.72 -4.02
N LEU A 13 8.70 -10.94 -2.96
CA LEU A 13 7.62 -10.21 -2.29
C LEU A 13 6.97 -9.15 -3.20
N PRO A 14 7.72 -8.22 -3.83
CA PRO A 14 7.16 -7.29 -4.81
C PRO A 14 6.44 -7.98 -5.96
N LEU A 15 6.97 -9.08 -6.49
CA LEU A 15 6.29 -9.84 -7.55
C LEU A 15 4.96 -10.42 -7.08
N ALA A 16 4.92 -11.00 -5.87
CA ALA A 16 3.69 -11.51 -5.29
C ALA A 16 2.66 -10.40 -5.04
N ILE A 17 3.10 -9.24 -4.54
CA ILE A 17 2.26 -8.05 -4.36
C ILE A 17 1.74 -7.54 -5.70
N PHE A 18 2.57 -7.53 -6.75
CA PHE A 18 2.18 -7.12 -8.10
C PHE A 18 1.06 -8.00 -8.65
N LEU A 19 1.24 -9.32 -8.62
CA LEU A 19 0.23 -10.29 -9.09
C LEU A 19 -1.08 -10.16 -8.30
N LEU A 20 -0.98 -9.94 -7.00
CA LEU A 20 -2.15 -9.74 -6.14
C LEU A 20 -2.85 -8.41 -6.45
N GLY A 21 -2.11 -7.34 -6.71
CA GLY A 21 -2.65 -6.06 -7.18
C GLY A 21 -3.40 -6.17 -8.51
N LEU A 22 -2.86 -6.95 -9.46
CA LEU A 22 -3.54 -7.26 -10.73
C LEU A 22 -4.84 -8.04 -10.49
N TYR A 23 -4.80 -9.06 -9.63
CA TYR A 23 -5.97 -9.83 -9.25
C TYR A 23 -7.06 -8.94 -8.64
N LEU A 24 -6.71 -8.08 -7.67
CA LEU A 24 -7.65 -7.16 -7.03
C LEU A 24 -8.25 -6.17 -8.03
N THR A 25 -7.43 -5.65 -8.95
CA THR A 25 -7.89 -4.76 -10.02
C THR A 25 -8.90 -5.46 -10.92
N HIS A 26 -8.61 -6.70 -11.31
CA HIS A 26 -9.50 -7.51 -12.14
C HIS A 26 -10.82 -7.84 -11.40
N ALA A 27 -10.74 -8.26 -10.15
CA ALA A 27 -11.90 -8.55 -9.30
C ALA A 27 -12.79 -7.31 -9.10
N GLY A 28 -12.19 -6.13 -8.92
CA GLY A 28 -12.89 -4.85 -8.81
C GLY A 28 -13.62 -4.42 -10.10
N ARG A 29 -13.11 -4.80 -11.27
CA ARG A 29 -13.77 -4.53 -12.56
C ARG A 29 -14.99 -5.43 -12.79
N LEU A 30 -14.90 -6.70 -12.39
CA LEU A 30 -15.96 -7.67 -12.58
C LEU A 30 -17.18 -7.42 -11.67
N HIS A 31 -16.97 -6.91 -10.45
CA HIS A 31 -18.02 -6.78 -9.44
C HIS A 31 -18.24 -5.33 -9.04
N ARG A 32 -19.36 -4.73 -9.46
CA ARG A 32 -19.73 -3.33 -9.11
C ARG A 32 -19.80 -3.07 -7.59
N ALA A 33 -20.11 -4.11 -6.80
CA ALA A 33 -20.12 -4.04 -5.34
C ALA A 33 -18.72 -3.78 -4.74
N ASN A 34 -17.66 -4.12 -5.46
CA ASN A 34 -16.27 -4.02 -5.00
C ASN A 34 -15.54 -2.79 -5.55
N ARG A 35 -16.25 -1.67 -5.73
CA ARG A 35 -15.66 -0.38 -6.16
C ARG A 35 -14.37 0.02 -5.42
N PRO A 36 -14.22 -0.22 -4.10
CA PRO A 36 -12.95 0.04 -3.40
C PRO A 36 -11.73 -0.65 -4.02
N LEU A 37 -11.88 -1.85 -4.59
CA LEU A 37 -10.78 -2.61 -5.18
C LEU A 37 -10.17 -1.94 -6.41
N LEU A 38 -10.95 -1.11 -7.12
CA LEU A 38 -10.45 -0.33 -8.26
C LEU A 38 -9.39 0.70 -7.86
N TRP A 39 -9.34 1.08 -6.59
CA TRP A 39 -8.31 1.98 -6.05
C TRP A 39 -7.18 1.21 -5.38
N ILE A 40 -7.53 0.18 -4.60
CA ILE A 40 -6.55 -0.64 -3.86
C ILE A 40 -5.66 -1.44 -4.81
N GLY A 41 -6.24 -2.11 -5.81
CA GLY A 41 -5.52 -2.98 -6.73
C GLY A 41 -4.39 -2.27 -7.49
N PRO A 42 -4.69 -1.17 -8.21
CA PRO A 42 -3.66 -0.36 -8.86
C PRO A 42 -2.64 0.20 -7.88
N GLY A 43 -3.06 0.54 -6.65
CA GLY A 43 -2.12 0.97 -5.62
C GLY A 43 -1.06 -0.09 -5.29
N TYR A 44 -1.46 -1.35 -5.16
CA TYR A 44 -0.51 -2.45 -4.97
C TYR A 44 0.40 -2.69 -6.19
N VAL A 45 -0.13 -2.53 -7.40
CA VAL A 45 0.70 -2.59 -8.62
C VAL A 45 1.76 -1.48 -8.58
N LEU A 46 1.37 -0.24 -8.33
CA LEU A 46 2.29 0.90 -8.32
C LEU A 46 3.37 0.77 -7.23
N VAL A 47 3.00 0.36 -6.00
CA VAL A 47 4.00 0.19 -4.93
C VAL A 47 4.97 -0.94 -5.24
N SER A 48 4.52 -2.03 -5.86
CA SER A 48 5.40 -3.13 -6.24
C SER A 48 6.41 -2.72 -7.30
N VAL A 49 6.02 -1.90 -8.29
CA VAL A 49 6.93 -1.32 -9.29
C VAL A 49 7.94 -0.40 -8.61
N ALA A 50 7.49 0.47 -7.69
CA ALA A 50 8.39 1.32 -6.91
C ALA A 50 9.41 0.51 -6.11
N MET A 51 8.98 -0.59 -5.48
CA MET A 51 9.86 -1.50 -4.74
C MET A 51 10.88 -2.19 -5.64
N VAL A 52 10.48 -2.69 -6.81
CA VAL A 52 11.41 -3.29 -7.78
C VAL A 52 12.46 -2.27 -8.21
N LEU A 53 12.04 -1.03 -8.52
CA LEU A 53 12.98 0.05 -8.84
C LEU A 53 13.96 0.30 -7.68
N GLN A 54 13.48 0.36 -6.43
CA GLN A 54 14.36 0.51 -5.26
C GLN A 54 15.34 -0.64 -5.05
N ILE A 55 14.98 -1.87 -5.43
CA ILE A 55 15.84 -3.05 -5.26
C ILE A 55 16.87 -3.18 -6.38
N VAL A 56 16.48 -2.86 -7.61
CA VAL A 56 17.29 -3.11 -8.82
C VAL A 56 18.21 -1.94 -9.16
N VAL A 57 17.78 -0.70 -8.89
CA VAL A 57 18.56 0.49 -9.23
C VAL A 57 19.73 0.64 -8.25
N ASP A 58 20.94 0.79 -8.79
CA ASP A 58 22.13 1.09 -7.99
C ASP A 58 21.93 2.39 -7.21
N SER A 59 22.41 2.44 -5.96
CA SER A 59 22.31 3.63 -5.11
C SER A 59 22.90 4.88 -5.77
N ARG A 60 23.86 4.74 -6.68
CA ARG A 60 24.44 5.83 -7.46
C ARG A 60 23.46 6.43 -8.49
N LEU A 61 22.55 5.62 -9.03
CA LEU A 61 21.56 6.03 -10.02
C LEU A 61 20.23 6.41 -9.37
N PHE A 62 20.03 6.04 -8.10
CA PHE A 62 18.81 6.29 -7.36
C PHE A 62 18.35 7.75 -7.36
N PRO A 63 19.21 8.78 -7.23
CA PRO A 63 18.78 10.19 -7.26
C PRO A 63 18.01 10.56 -8.55
N SER A 64 18.38 9.96 -9.69
CA SER A 64 17.69 10.17 -10.97
C SER A 64 16.32 9.47 -11.05
N VAL A 65 16.12 8.42 -10.24
CA VAL A 65 14.89 7.60 -10.22
C VAL A 65 14.03 7.90 -8.97
N GLY A 66 14.57 8.62 -7.98
CA GLY A 66 13.94 8.87 -6.68
C GLY A 66 12.60 9.59 -6.81
N LEU A 67 12.50 10.55 -7.75
CA LEU A 67 11.25 11.25 -8.04
C LEU A 67 10.18 10.30 -8.60
N TRP A 68 10.56 9.38 -9.50
CA TRP A 68 9.65 8.37 -10.05
C TRP A 68 9.17 7.40 -8.96
N VAL A 69 10.09 6.94 -8.12
CA VAL A 69 9.78 6.09 -6.97
C VAL A 69 8.81 6.79 -6.01
N ALA A 70 9.06 8.04 -5.68
CA ALA A 70 8.18 8.83 -4.82
C ALA A 70 6.79 9.00 -5.44
N ALA A 71 6.71 9.34 -6.73
CA ALA A 71 5.45 9.48 -7.44
C ALA A 71 4.62 8.17 -7.44
N LEU A 72 5.28 7.03 -7.71
CA LEU A 72 4.63 5.72 -7.65
C LEU A 72 4.16 5.38 -6.23
N CYS A 73 4.98 5.65 -5.21
CA CYS A 73 4.60 5.44 -3.81
C CYS A 73 3.42 6.33 -3.38
N PHE A 74 3.40 7.60 -3.77
CA PHE A 74 2.29 8.51 -3.44
C PHE A 74 0.99 8.11 -4.13
N ALA A 75 1.05 7.79 -5.42
CA ALA A 75 -0.10 7.28 -6.14
C ALA A 75 -0.62 5.97 -5.53
N ALA A 76 0.29 5.09 -5.12
CA ALA A 76 -0.05 3.84 -4.43
C ALA A 76 -0.74 4.07 -3.07
N CYS A 77 -0.14 4.89 -2.21
CA CYS A 77 -0.68 5.22 -0.90
C CYS A 77 -2.02 5.94 -1.03
N HIS A 78 -2.16 6.88 -1.96
CA HIS A 78 -3.43 7.54 -2.23
C HIS A 78 -4.51 6.53 -2.66
N GLY A 79 -4.22 5.65 -3.62
CA GLY A 79 -5.15 4.59 -4.04
C GLY A 79 -5.57 3.67 -2.90
N LEU A 80 -4.61 3.22 -2.07
CA LEU A 80 -4.91 2.42 -0.89
C LEU A 80 -5.80 3.17 0.10
N CYS A 81 -5.49 4.44 0.39
CA CYS A 81 -6.25 5.24 1.35
C CYS A 81 -7.68 5.49 0.84
N VAL A 82 -7.84 5.87 -0.44
CA VAL A 82 -9.16 6.09 -1.06
C VAL A 82 -9.98 4.81 -1.00
N GLY A 83 -9.37 3.68 -1.36
CA GLY A 83 -10.01 2.37 -1.30
C GLY A 83 -10.44 1.97 0.11
N MET A 84 -9.54 2.07 1.09
CA MET A 84 -9.85 1.73 2.48
C MET A 84 -10.93 2.64 3.06
N THR A 85 -10.87 3.93 2.76
CA THR A 85 -11.87 4.90 3.21
C THR A 85 -13.25 4.60 2.63
N HIS A 86 -13.34 4.34 1.32
CA HIS A 86 -14.60 3.94 0.69
C HIS A 86 -15.14 2.62 1.24
N ARG A 87 -14.26 1.64 1.50
CA ARG A 87 -14.65 0.33 2.04
C ARG A 87 -15.32 0.46 3.42
N TYR A 88 -14.87 1.39 4.25
CA TYR A 88 -15.41 1.62 5.59
C TYR A 88 -16.42 2.78 5.66
N GLY A 89 -16.86 3.32 4.52
CA GLY A 89 -17.93 4.31 4.42
C GLY A 89 -17.53 5.76 4.72
N GLY A 90 -16.22 6.07 4.71
CA GLY A 90 -15.73 7.44 4.85
C GLY A 90 -15.48 8.13 3.51
N THR A 91 -14.94 9.35 3.58
CA THR A 91 -14.41 10.10 2.44
C THR A 91 -12.99 10.59 2.74
N ILE A 92 -12.13 10.66 1.72
CA ILE A 92 -10.82 11.30 1.84
C ILE A 92 -10.95 12.78 1.54
N ASN A 93 -10.32 13.60 2.39
CA ASN A 93 -10.21 15.01 2.11
C ASN A 93 -9.08 15.28 1.11
N HIS A 94 -9.44 15.38 -0.18
CA HIS A 94 -8.48 15.65 -1.25
C HIS A 94 -7.76 16.99 -1.09
N TRP A 95 -8.38 17.97 -0.41
CA TRP A 95 -7.75 19.25 -0.11
C TRP A 95 -6.57 19.15 0.85
N ILE A 96 -6.47 18.06 1.61
CA ILE A 96 -5.31 17.80 2.48
C ILE A 96 -4.32 16.87 1.77
N SER A 97 -4.82 15.86 1.05
CA SER A 97 -3.95 14.86 0.40
C SER A 97 -3.13 15.46 -0.74
N VAL A 98 -3.69 16.38 -1.52
CA VAL A 98 -3.02 17.00 -2.66
C VAL A 98 -1.85 17.89 -2.20
N PRO A 99 -2.02 18.84 -1.25
CA PRO A 99 -0.88 19.60 -0.73
C PRO A 99 0.20 18.73 -0.11
N ILE A 100 -0.16 17.69 0.66
CA ILE A 100 0.85 16.77 1.22
C ILE A 100 1.63 16.09 0.10
N ALA A 101 0.96 15.59 -0.95
CA ALA A 101 1.63 14.98 -2.10
C ALA A 101 2.61 15.96 -2.77
N PHE A 102 2.15 17.18 -3.07
CA PHE A 102 2.95 18.18 -3.77
C PHE A 102 4.14 18.66 -2.93
N SER A 103 3.91 19.00 -1.66
CA SER A 103 4.97 19.45 -0.76
C SER A 103 6.04 18.37 -0.57
N MET A 104 5.63 17.11 -0.40
CA MET A 104 6.58 16.00 -0.23
C MET A 104 7.29 15.66 -1.54
N MET A 105 6.62 15.77 -2.68
CA MET A 105 7.25 15.60 -3.99
C MET A 105 8.29 16.70 -4.25
N ALA A 106 7.99 17.95 -3.89
CA ALA A 106 8.91 19.07 -4.01
C ALA A 106 10.16 18.86 -3.15
N LEU A 107 10.00 18.44 -1.89
CA LEU A 107 11.12 18.11 -1.01
C LEU A 107 11.95 16.95 -1.58
N VAL A 108 11.31 15.87 -2.04
CA VAL A 108 12.05 14.75 -2.68
C VAL A 108 12.80 15.24 -3.92
N ALA A 109 12.21 16.11 -4.74
CA ALA A 109 12.86 16.66 -5.93
C ALA A 109 14.07 17.55 -5.58
N GLU A 110 13.95 18.39 -4.54
CA GLU A 110 15.03 19.22 -4.03
C GLU A 110 16.22 18.36 -3.60
N TYR A 111 15.99 17.35 -2.75
CA TYR A 111 17.06 16.46 -2.28
C TYR A 111 17.55 15.49 -3.37
N ALA A 112 16.77 15.23 -4.42
CA ALA A 112 17.17 14.45 -5.59
C ALA A 112 18.10 15.19 -6.53
N TRP A 113 17.85 16.48 -6.78
CA TRP A 113 18.56 17.23 -7.83
C TRP A 113 19.57 18.25 -7.31
N VAL A 114 19.37 18.78 -6.11
CA VAL A 114 20.24 19.83 -5.55
C VAL A 114 21.28 19.21 -4.62
N GLU A 115 20.85 18.52 -3.57
CA GLU A 115 21.75 18.00 -2.54
C GLU A 115 22.29 16.60 -2.83
N ASN A 116 21.63 15.86 -3.73
CA ASN A 116 21.96 14.46 -4.05
C ASN A 116 22.01 13.56 -2.81
N ASP A 117 21.13 13.84 -1.85
CA ASP A 117 21.10 13.24 -0.52
C ASP A 117 20.02 12.15 -0.46
N PHE A 118 20.45 10.89 -0.49
CA PHE A 118 19.55 9.75 -0.49
C PHE A 118 18.84 9.56 0.86
N GLY A 119 19.54 9.83 1.96
CA GLY A 119 19.03 9.65 3.31
C GLY A 119 17.78 10.51 3.54
N LYS A 120 17.92 11.82 3.26
CA LYS A 120 16.81 12.78 3.32
C LYS A 120 15.67 12.44 2.36
N GLN A 121 15.96 12.05 1.12
CA GLN A 121 14.91 11.63 0.17
C GLN A 121 14.05 10.50 0.75
N ASN A 122 14.68 9.47 1.29
CA ASN A 122 13.98 8.32 1.86
C ASN A 122 13.25 8.67 3.18
N LEU A 123 13.79 9.61 3.95
CA LEU A 123 13.15 10.16 5.15
C LEU A 123 11.85 10.89 4.80
N PHE A 124 11.90 11.87 3.89
CA PHE A 124 10.72 12.61 3.46
C PHE A 124 9.68 11.71 2.78
N LEU A 125 10.14 10.74 1.98
CA LEU A 125 9.27 9.72 1.42
C LEU A 125 8.56 8.90 2.51
N SER A 126 9.27 8.53 3.58
CA SER A 126 8.69 7.80 4.71
C SER A 126 7.66 8.66 5.48
N PHE A 127 7.97 9.93 5.75
CA PHE A 127 7.03 10.88 6.35
C PHE A 127 5.74 11.02 5.53
N ALA A 128 5.89 11.17 4.22
CA ALA A 128 4.76 11.29 3.32
C ALA A 128 3.89 10.03 3.32
N ILE A 129 4.50 8.84 3.21
CA ILE A 129 3.79 7.55 3.29
C ILE A 129 3.03 7.46 4.62
N THR A 130 3.66 7.79 5.75
CA THR A 130 3.00 7.82 7.05
C THR A 130 1.82 8.79 7.08
N ALA A 131 2.00 10.02 6.58
CA ALA A 131 0.94 11.02 6.54
C ALA A 131 -0.28 10.55 5.73
N PHE A 132 -0.05 9.91 4.58
CA PHE A 132 -1.13 9.31 3.79
C PHE A 132 -1.83 8.18 4.55
N LEU A 133 -1.08 7.24 5.10
CA LEU A 133 -1.63 6.07 5.79
C LEU A 133 -2.40 6.43 7.07
N ILE A 134 -2.12 7.59 7.68
CA ILE A 134 -2.89 8.07 8.84
C ILE A 134 -4.29 8.57 8.43
N MET A 135 -4.47 9.09 7.21
CA MET A 135 -5.74 9.71 6.78
C MET A 135 -6.98 8.82 6.99
N PRO A 136 -6.98 7.55 6.56
CA PRO A 136 -8.14 6.69 6.72
C PRO A 136 -8.20 5.99 8.09
N VAL A 137 -7.33 6.30 9.06
CA VAL A 137 -7.34 5.65 10.39
C VAL A 137 -8.69 5.81 11.07
N LYS A 138 -9.28 7.02 11.06
CA LYS A 138 -10.59 7.27 11.68
C LYS A 138 -11.69 6.41 11.05
N PRO A 139 -11.93 6.41 9.73
CA PRO A 139 -12.95 5.54 9.14
C PRO A 139 -12.64 4.05 9.33
N VAL A 140 -11.37 3.63 9.28
CA VAL A 140 -11.01 2.21 9.47
C VAL A 140 -11.25 1.74 10.91
N ALA A 141 -10.89 2.56 11.91
CA ALA A 141 -10.97 2.19 13.32
C ALA A 141 -12.41 2.26 13.88
N VAL A 142 -13.17 3.29 13.49
CA VAL A 142 -14.46 3.61 14.14
C VAL A 142 -15.67 3.03 13.38
N SER A 143 -15.52 2.63 12.11
CA SER A 143 -16.67 2.25 11.30
C SER A 143 -17.45 1.05 11.87
N ALA A 144 -18.77 1.19 11.99
CA ALA A 144 -19.68 0.10 12.35
C ALA A 144 -20.21 -0.67 11.12
N SER A 145 -19.85 -0.25 9.89
CA SER A 145 -20.53 -0.71 8.67
C SER A 145 -20.29 -2.18 8.31
N ARG A 146 -19.19 -2.77 8.78
CA ARG A 146 -18.81 -4.16 8.51
C ARG A 146 -18.19 -4.80 9.75
N SER A 147 -18.73 -5.93 10.20
CA SER A 147 -18.37 -6.59 11.48
C SER A 147 -18.03 -8.08 11.36
N GLY A 148 -17.36 -8.48 10.28
CA GLY A 148 -16.86 -9.87 10.09
C GLY A 148 -15.47 -10.11 10.67
N ARG A 149 -15.10 -11.38 10.89
CA ARG A 149 -13.74 -11.78 11.32
C ARG A 149 -12.65 -11.29 10.35
N LEU A 150 -12.88 -11.43 9.05
CA LEU A 150 -11.95 -10.93 8.02
C LEU A 150 -11.85 -9.40 8.01
N ASP A 151 -12.96 -8.69 8.21
CA ASP A 151 -12.91 -7.23 8.27
C ASP A 151 -12.20 -6.73 9.53
N ASN A 152 -12.33 -7.42 10.67
CA ASN A 152 -11.57 -7.11 11.89
C ASN A 152 -10.07 -7.37 11.68
N LEU A 153 -9.71 -8.50 11.06
CA LEU A 153 -8.33 -8.79 10.69
C LEU A 153 -7.78 -7.73 9.72
N LEU A 154 -8.59 -7.30 8.75
CA LEU A 154 -8.21 -6.27 7.79
C LEU A 154 -7.95 -4.92 8.47
N ARG A 155 -8.81 -4.51 9.42
CA ARG A 155 -8.59 -3.32 10.24
C ARG A 155 -7.32 -3.43 11.05
N GLY A 156 -7.11 -4.57 11.72
CA GLY A 156 -5.91 -4.84 12.51
C GLY A 156 -4.64 -4.74 11.67
N LEU A 157 -4.61 -5.38 10.50
CA LEU A 157 -3.48 -5.31 9.57
C LEU A 157 -3.26 -3.90 9.02
N TYR A 158 -4.33 -3.15 8.76
CA TYR A 158 -4.21 -1.76 8.33
C TYR A 158 -3.59 -0.88 9.42
N LEU A 159 -4.10 -0.99 10.65
CA LEU A 159 -3.55 -0.24 11.79
C LEU A 159 -2.11 -0.66 12.11
N LEU A 160 -1.78 -1.94 11.95
CA LEU A 160 -0.41 -2.44 12.03
C LEU A 160 0.47 -1.82 10.95
N LEU A 161 -0.01 -1.69 9.71
CA LEU A 161 0.72 -1.01 8.63
C LEU A 161 0.96 0.47 8.96
N VAL A 162 -0.03 1.17 9.54
CA VAL A 162 0.13 2.57 9.97
C VAL A 162 1.19 2.66 11.07
N ALA A 163 1.05 1.86 12.14
CA ALA A 163 2.01 1.85 13.26
C ALA A 163 3.42 1.50 12.78
N TRP A 164 3.53 0.52 11.88
CA TRP A 164 4.79 0.16 11.24
C TRP A 164 5.39 1.29 10.42
N SER A 165 4.57 2.03 9.67
CA SER A 165 5.04 3.20 8.91
C SER A 165 5.60 4.29 9.83
N MET A 166 4.96 4.54 10.98
CA MET A 166 5.45 5.49 11.98
C MET A 166 6.78 5.04 12.57
N LEU A 167 6.89 3.75 12.93
CA LEU A 167 8.12 3.16 13.43
C LEU A 167 9.25 3.24 12.39
N ARG A 168 8.95 2.94 11.12
CA ARG A 168 9.91 3.08 10.02
C ARG A 168 10.38 4.53 9.90
N THR A 169 9.47 5.50 9.90
CA THR A 169 9.83 6.92 9.80
C THR A 169 10.72 7.34 10.96
N ALA A 170 10.39 6.94 12.20
CA ALA A 170 11.24 7.21 13.37
C ALA A 170 12.62 6.54 13.26
N ALA A 171 12.68 5.28 12.80
CA ALA A 171 13.94 4.58 12.59
C ALA A 171 14.79 5.25 11.50
N MET A 172 14.18 5.73 10.40
CA MET A 172 14.89 6.45 9.35
C MET A 172 15.42 7.79 9.86
N SER A 173 14.64 8.54 10.67
CA SER A 173 15.14 9.76 11.32
C SER A 173 16.34 9.49 12.20
N TRP A 174 16.35 8.38 12.93
CA TRP A 174 17.48 8.00 13.78
C TRP A 174 18.72 7.63 12.96
N VAL A 175 18.54 6.85 11.89
CA VAL A 175 19.62 6.41 11.00
C VAL A 175 20.26 7.61 10.30
N GLU A 176 19.45 8.56 9.81
CA GLU A 176 19.91 9.80 9.19
C GLU A 176 20.88 10.59 10.10
N LEU A 177 20.57 10.63 11.40
CA LEU A 177 21.39 11.35 12.38
C LEU A 177 22.69 10.63 12.74
N THR A 178 22.82 9.33 12.42
CA THR A 178 23.88 8.47 12.98
C THR A 178 24.74 7.74 11.95
N VAL A 179 24.28 7.59 10.70
CA VAL A 179 24.95 6.79 9.67
C VAL A 179 25.24 7.63 8.43
N PRO A 180 26.46 7.59 7.86
CA PRO A 180 26.76 8.25 6.60
C PRO A 180 25.92 7.69 5.44
N ASP A 181 25.40 8.57 4.58
CA ASP A 181 24.46 8.27 3.47
C ASP A 181 24.86 7.08 2.59
N VAL A 182 26.16 6.93 2.35
CA VAL A 182 26.73 5.98 1.38
C VAL A 182 26.47 4.51 1.77
N GLN A 183 26.07 4.20 3.01
CA GLN A 183 25.89 2.82 3.48
C GLN A 183 24.44 2.44 3.85
N MET A 184 23.50 3.39 3.84
CA MET A 184 22.16 3.20 4.41
C MET A 184 21.40 2.00 3.83
N MET A 185 21.35 1.83 2.50
CA MET A 185 20.66 0.72 1.82
C MET A 185 21.27 -0.68 2.10
N ASN A 186 22.53 -0.73 2.53
CA ASN A 186 23.21 -2.00 2.82
C ASN A 186 23.11 -2.37 4.31
N THR A 187 22.50 -1.54 5.15
CA THR A 187 22.37 -1.84 6.57
C THR A 187 21.35 -2.97 6.80
N PRO A 188 21.64 -3.94 7.70
CA PRO A 188 20.67 -4.97 8.08
C PRO A 188 19.36 -4.39 8.63
N LEU A 189 19.44 -3.20 9.24
CA LEU A 189 18.27 -2.46 9.73
C LEU A 189 17.37 -2.05 8.57
N TRP A 190 17.90 -1.43 7.51
CA TRP A 190 17.10 -1.02 6.36
C TRP A 190 16.44 -2.22 5.65
N ILE A 191 17.18 -3.32 5.49
CA ILE A 191 16.67 -4.55 4.87
C ILE A 191 15.53 -5.15 5.71
N SER A 192 15.73 -5.28 7.03
CA SER A 192 14.72 -5.84 7.92
C SER A 192 13.46 -4.96 7.99
N VAL A 193 13.63 -3.64 8.03
CA VAL A 193 12.51 -2.69 8.06
C VAL A 193 11.73 -2.73 6.73
N THR A 194 12.43 -2.83 5.61
CA THR A 194 11.81 -2.92 4.29
C THR A 194 11.05 -4.24 4.11
N LEU A 195 11.66 -5.37 4.49
CA LEU A 195 11.05 -6.70 4.45
C LEU A 195 9.79 -6.80 5.31
N ALA A 196 9.83 -6.29 6.55
CA ALA A 196 8.67 -6.29 7.43
C ALA A 196 7.52 -5.45 6.84
N GLY A 197 7.83 -4.29 6.24
CA GLY A 197 6.84 -3.47 5.54
C GLY A 197 6.20 -4.21 4.35
N MET A 198 7.02 -4.90 3.54
CA MET A 198 6.55 -5.71 2.41
C MET A 198 5.66 -6.87 2.87
N ALA A 199 6.05 -7.56 3.96
CA ALA A 199 5.28 -8.67 4.52
C ALA A 199 3.92 -8.21 5.04
N ILE A 200 3.85 -7.08 5.75
CA ILE A 200 2.58 -6.50 6.22
C ILE A 200 1.71 -6.09 5.03
N ALA A 201 2.29 -5.43 4.02
CA ALA A 201 1.56 -5.02 2.82
C ALA A 201 1.00 -6.23 2.04
N PHE A 202 1.78 -7.29 1.92
CA PHE A 202 1.37 -8.56 1.32
C PHE A 202 0.24 -9.24 2.10
N ALA A 203 0.38 -9.35 3.43
CA ALA A 203 -0.66 -9.91 4.30
C ALA A 203 -1.97 -9.12 4.19
N LEU A 204 -1.88 -7.79 4.17
CA LEU A 204 -3.03 -6.92 3.99
C LEU A 204 -3.72 -7.20 2.64
N ALA A 205 -2.95 -7.25 1.54
CA ALA A 205 -3.48 -7.54 0.21
C ALA A 205 -4.16 -8.91 0.15
N LEU A 206 -3.59 -9.91 0.82
CA LEU A 206 -4.13 -11.28 0.84
C LEU A 206 -5.48 -11.32 1.56
N VAL A 207 -5.60 -10.64 2.71
CA VAL A 207 -6.86 -10.54 3.44
C VAL A 207 -7.91 -9.76 2.64
N ILE A 208 -7.52 -8.71 1.91
CA ILE A 208 -8.43 -8.00 1.00
C ILE A 208 -8.95 -8.93 -0.10
N ALA A 209 -8.06 -9.73 -0.70
CA ALA A 209 -8.43 -10.70 -1.72
C ALA A 209 -9.41 -11.76 -1.17
N LEU A 210 -9.10 -12.34 -0.02
CA LEU A 210 -9.97 -13.32 0.65
C LEU A 210 -11.33 -12.73 1.00
N ALA A 211 -11.36 -11.52 1.57
CA ALA A 211 -12.61 -10.85 1.91
C ALA A 211 -13.45 -10.55 0.65
N SER A 212 -12.80 -10.19 -0.46
CA SER A 212 -13.50 -9.99 -1.74
C SER A 212 -14.06 -11.28 -2.33
N ALA A 213 -13.32 -12.39 -2.22
CA ALA A 213 -13.77 -13.69 -2.68
C ALA A 213 -14.99 -14.18 -1.87
N GLU A 214 -14.95 -14.00 -0.54
CA GLU A 214 -16.08 -14.33 0.34
C GLU A 214 -17.32 -13.49 0.01
N GLU A 215 -17.15 -12.19 -0.19
CA GLU A 215 -18.25 -11.29 -0.57
C GLU A 215 -18.88 -11.70 -1.91
N ASN A 216 -18.07 -12.05 -2.91
CA ASN A 216 -18.55 -12.54 -4.20
C ASN A 216 -19.29 -13.88 -4.08
N ALA A 217 -18.79 -14.81 -3.26
CA ALA A 217 -19.44 -16.09 -3.02
C ALA A 217 -20.81 -15.92 -2.31
N ARG A 218 -20.91 -15.01 -1.35
CA ARG A 218 -22.19 -14.70 -0.69
C ARG A 218 -23.20 -14.10 -1.67
N LEU A 219 -22.75 -13.20 -2.55
CA LEU A 219 -23.61 -12.58 -3.55
C LEU A 219 -24.12 -13.60 -4.57
N SER A 220 -23.28 -14.52 -5.05
CA SER A 220 -23.70 -15.55 -6.01
C SER A 220 -24.76 -16.50 -5.41
N VAL A 221 -24.57 -16.95 -4.16
CA VAL A 221 -25.56 -17.78 -3.45
C VAL A 221 -26.88 -17.04 -3.26
N SER A 222 -26.84 -15.76 -2.89
CA SER A 222 -28.05 -14.94 -2.72
C SER A 222 -28.82 -14.75 -4.03
N ALA A 223 -28.12 -14.60 -5.15
CA ALA A 223 -28.72 -14.45 -6.48
C ALA A 223 -29.41 -15.75 -6.94
N VAL A 224 -28.78 -16.91 -6.70
CA VAL A 224 -29.38 -18.21 -7.01
C VAL A 224 -30.63 -18.44 -6.17
N ARG A 225 -30.59 -18.13 -4.86
CA ARG A 225 -31.74 -18.26 -3.95
C ARG A 225 -32.91 -17.36 -4.33
N ASN A 226 -32.64 -16.14 -4.80
CA ASN A 226 -33.70 -15.24 -5.25
C ASN A 226 -34.33 -15.72 -6.56
N ARG A 227 -33.55 -16.28 -7.50
CA ARG A 227 -34.09 -16.87 -8.73
C ARG A 227 -34.99 -18.07 -8.47
N THR A 228 -34.61 -18.96 -7.53
CA THR A 228 -35.47 -20.10 -7.17
C THR A 228 -36.77 -19.67 -6.51
N ARG A 229 -36.74 -18.67 -5.61
CA ARG A 229 -37.97 -18.12 -5.00
C ARG A 229 -38.93 -17.51 -6.02
N ILE A 230 -38.42 -16.81 -7.03
CA ILE A 230 -39.26 -16.20 -8.08
C ILE A 230 -39.92 -17.28 -8.94
N ARG A 231 -39.21 -18.37 -9.27
CA ARG A 231 -39.79 -19.48 -10.05
C ARG A 231 -40.91 -20.20 -9.30
N VAL A 232 -40.71 -20.54 -8.03
CA VAL A 232 -41.74 -21.21 -7.22
C VAL A 232 -43.03 -20.38 -7.14
N ARG A 233 -42.93 -19.05 -7.05
CA ARG A 233 -44.11 -18.16 -7.07
C ARG A 233 -44.77 -17.97 -8.44
N ALA A 234 -44.10 -18.33 -9.53
CA ALA A 234 -44.66 -18.24 -10.88
C ALA A 234 -45.43 -19.51 -11.28
N ASP A 235 -45.21 -20.61 -10.55
CA ASP A 235 -45.85 -21.90 -10.75
C ASP A 235 -47.05 -22.13 -9.80
N GLU A 236 -47.34 -21.15 -8.92
CA GLU A 236 -48.53 -21.06 -8.04
C GLU A 236 -49.59 -20.13 -8.66
#